data_AF-A0A8T4X2X5-F1
#
_entry.id   AF-A0A8T4X2X5-F1
#
_cell.length_a   1.000
_cell.length_b   1.000
_cell.length_c   1.000
_cell.angle_alpha   90.00
_cell.angle_beta   90.00
_cell.angle_gamma   90.00
#
_symmetry.space_group_name_H-M   'P 1'
#
loop_
_entity.id
_entity.type
_entity.pdbx_description
1 polymer ?
#
loop_
_entity_poly.entity_id
_entity_poly.type
_entity_poly.pdbx_seq_one_letter_code
_entity_poly.pdbx_strand_id
1 'polypeptide(L)' 'MEWILGFSAIVLLIIGLIGQAFELRKIRIDSTQEQLGSANIFLNKKNFKWYGLIIAGMILWYVAERS' A
#
# COMPACT_ATOMS: atom_id res chain seq x y z
N MET A 1 4.68 13.82 19.53
CA MET A 1 4.89 13.74 18.06
C MET A 1 6.26 14.25 17.69
N GLU A 2 7.20 13.33 17.50
CA GLU A 2 8.35 13.57 16.63
C GLU A 2 7.80 13.87 15.22
N TRP A 3 7.74 15.15 14.84
CA TRP A 3 7.16 15.60 13.57
C TRP A 3 7.77 14.89 12.35
N ILE A 4 9.04 14.48 12.47
CA ILE A 4 9.77 13.70 11.47
C ILE A 4 9.14 12.30 11.29
N LEU A 5 8.77 11.63 12.38
CA LEU A 5 8.12 10.31 12.32
C LEU A 5 6.72 10.42 11.73
N GLY A 6 5.95 11.43 12.14
CA GLY A 6 4.61 11.69 11.59
C GLY A 6 4.65 11.98 10.09
N PHE A 7 5.55 12.87 9.65
CA PHE A 7 5.73 13.19 8.23
C PHE A 7 6.19 11.97 7.42
N SER A 8 7.15 11.22 7.94
CA SER A 8 7.66 10.00 7.29
C SER A 8 6.56 8.94 7.14
N ALA A 9 5.72 8.77 8.16
CA ALA A 9 4.57 7.87 8.11
C ALA A 9 3.58 8.26 7.00
N ILE A 10 3.25 9.55 6.88
CA ILE A 10 2.37 10.07 5.82
C ILE A 10 2.96 9.84 4.44
N VAL A 11 4.25 10.15 4.24
CA VAL A 11 4.94 9.93 2.96
C VAL A 11 4.90 8.46 2.56
N LEU A 12 5.17 7.54 3.50
CA LEU A 12 5.06 6.11 3.26
C LEU A 12 3.63 5.72 2.88
N LEU A 13 2.62 6.16 3.63
CA LEU A 13 1.23 5.85 3.30
C LEU A 13 0.83 6.34 1.90
N ILE A 14 1.22 7.55 1.52
CA ILE A 14 0.94 8.12 0.18
C ILE A 14 1.61 7.27 -0.91
N ILE A 15 2.91 6.99 -0.77
CA ILE A 15 3.65 6.18 -1.74
C ILE A 15 3.06 4.78 -1.85
N GLY A 16 2.69 4.18 -0.70
CA GLY A 16 2.07 2.86 -0.61
C GLY A 16 0.74 2.80 -1.36
N LEU A 17 -0.16 3.74 -1.10
CA LEU A 17 -1.48 3.80 -1.73
C LEU A 17 -1.38 4.09 -3.23
N ILE A 18 -0.57 5.06 -3.63
CA ILE A 18 -0.38 5.43 -5.04
C ILE A 18 0.24 4.25 -5.81
N GLY A 19 1.33 3.68 -5.29
CA GLY A 19 2.00 2.55 -5.91
C GLY A 19 1.10 1.33 -6.04
N GLN A 20 0.29 1.05 -5.01
CA GLN A 20 -0.72 0.00 -5.03
C GLN A 20 -1.73 0.21 -6.16
N ALA A 21 -2.28 1.42 -6.30
CA ALA A 21 -3.24 1.74 -7.35
C ALA A 21 -2.63 1.57 -8.76
N PHE A 22 -1.38 1.96 -8.96
CA PHE A 22 -0.68 1.76 -10.24
C PHE A 22 -0.43 0.28 -10.57
N GLU A 23 0.02 -0.53 -9.61
CA GLU A 23 0.18 -1.98 -9.84
C GLU A 23 -1.17 -2.66 -10.08
N LEU A 24 -2.21 -2.28 -9.33
CA LEU A 24 -3.55 -2.83 -9.53
C LEU A 24 -4.07 -2.52 -10.94
N ARG A 25 -3.80 -1.31 -11.46
CA ARG A 25 -4.11 -0.95 -12.85
C ARG A 25 -3.37 -1.84 -13.84
N LYS A 26 -2.08 -2.11 -13.63
CA LYS A 26 -1.30 -3.01 -14.48
C LYS A 26 -1.84 -4.44 -14.44
N ILE A 27 -2.10 -4.98 -13.26
CA ILE A 27 -2.69 -6.31 -13.07
C ILE A 27 -4.03 -6.40 -13.81
N ARG A 28 -4.88 -5.38 -13.71
CA ARG A 28 -6.18 -5.36 -14.40
C ARG A 28 -6.05 -5.44 -15.92
N ILE A 29 -5.06 -4.76 -16.51
CA ILE A 29 -4.82 -4.77 -17.96
C ILE A 29 -4.32 -6.15 -18.41
N ASP A 30 -3.48 -6.80 -17.60
CA ASP A 30 -2.88 -8.10 -17.93
C ASP A 30 -3.78 -9.31 -17.56
N SER A 31 -4.94 -9.10 -16.91
CA SER A 31 -5.79 -10.17 -16.37
C SER A 31 -6.99 -10.49 -17.27
N THR A 32 -7.44 -11.74 -17.21
CA THR A 32 -8.67 -12.20 -17.86
C THR A 32 -9.93 -11.74 -17.09
N GLN A 33 -11.10 -11.68 -17.75
CA GLN A 33 -12.36 -11.29 -17.12
C GLN A 33 -12.74 -12.15 -15.91
N GLU A 34 -12.43 -13.46 -15.96
CA GLU A 34 -12.64 -14.39 -14.85
C GLU A 34 -11.76 -14.04 -13.64
N GLN A 35 -10.50 -13.67 -13.89
CA GLN A 35 -9.60 -13.18 -12.83
C GLN A 35 -10.04 -11.84 -12.27
N LEU A 36 -10.60 -10.94 -13.10
CA LEU A 36 -11.12 -9.63 -12.69
C LEU A 36 -12.23 -9.73 -11.64
N GLY A 37 -13.05 -10.79 -11.69
CA GLY A 37 -14.08 -11.07 -10.70
C GLY A 37 -13.58 -11.72 -9.41
N SER A 38 -12.30 -12.13 -9.35
CA SER A 38 -11.73 -12.83 -8.20
C SER A 38 -11.04 -11.87 -7.23
N ALA A 39 -11.26 -12.08 -5.93
CA ALA A 39 -10.53 -11.39 -4.86
C ALA A 39 -9.01 -11.61 -4.92
N ASN A 40 -8.54 -12.65 -5.63
CA ASN A 40 -7.11 -12.92 -5.80
C ASN A 40 -6.34 -11.80 -6.50
N ILE A 41 -7.00 -10.89 -7.22
CA ILE A 41 -6.34 -9.73 -7.82
C ILE A 41 -5.73 -8.82 -6.76
N PHE A 42 -6.40 -8.65 -5.63
CA PHE A 42 -5.89 -7.84 -4.53
C PHE A 42 -4.70 -8.53 -3.85
N LEU A 43 -4.68 -9.86 -3.81
CA LEU A 43 -3.59 -10.67 -3.24
C LEU A 43 -2.43 -10.95 -4.21
N ASN A 44 -2.39 -10.27 -5.36
CA ASN A 44 -1.33 -10.48 -6.33
C ASN A 44 0.04 -10.11 -5.73
N LYS A 45 1.05 -10.97 -5.94
CA LYS A 45 2.42 -10.79 -5.44
C LYS A 45 3.02 -9.43 -5.84
N LYS A 46 2.69 -8.90 -7.02
CA LYS A 46 3.12 -7.57 -7.48
C LYS A 46 2.64 -6.44 -6.55
N ASN A 47 1.47 -6.61 -5.93
CA ASN A 47 0.86 -5.64 -5.02
C ASN A 47 1.33 -5.79 -3.57
N PHE A 48 1.92 -6.93 -3.20
CA PHE A 48 2.33 -7.27 -1.84
C PHE A 48 3.32 -6.27 -1.23
N LYS A 49 4.28 -5.79 -2.03
CA LYS A 49 5.27 -4.79 -1.60
C LYS A 49 4.60 -3.49 -1.10
N TRP A 50 3.50 -3.08 -1.72
CA TRP A 50 2.80 -1.85 -1.36
C TRP A 50 2.00 -2.02 -0.07
N TYR A 51 1.41 -3.20 0.16
CA TYR A 51 0.79 -3.50 1.46
C TYR A 51 1.81 -3.46 2.59
N GLY A 52 3.01 -4.01 2.38
CA GLY A 52 4.10 -3.92 3.36
C GLY A 52 4.46 -2.47 3.69
N LEU A 53 4.52 -1.61 2.67
CA LEU A 53 4.85 -0.19 2.84
C LEU A 53 3.73 0.59 3.55
N ILE A 54 2.46 0.27 3.27
CA ILE A 54 1.30 0.83 3.99
C ILE A 54 1.33 0.40 5.46
N ILE A 55 1.55 -0.88 5.74
CA ILE A 55 1.64 -1.41 7.12
C ILE A 55 2.79 -0.74 7.88
N ALA A 56 3.97 -0.59 7.25
CA ALA A 56 5.09 0.11 7.85
C ALA A 56 4.75 1.58 8.16
N GLY A 57 4.06 2.27 7.25
CA GLY A 57 3.55 3.63 7.46
C GLY A 57 2.57 3.71 8.63
N MET A 58 1.64 2.75 8.76
CA MET A 58 0.70 2.70 9.88
C MET A 58 1.39 2.44 11.23
N ILE A 59 2.38 1.54 11.27
CA ILE A 59 3.17 1.27 12.48
C ILE A 59 3.95 2.52 12.88
N LEU A 60 4.62 3.18 11.92
CA LEU A 60 5.35 4.42 12.17
C LEU A 60 4.43 5.54 12.66
N TRP A 61 3.24 5.67 12.07
CA TRP A 61 2.24 6.62 12.55
C TRP A 61 1.82 6.33 13.99
N TYR A 62 1.51 5.07 14.30
CA TYR A 62 1.12 4.67 15.66
C TYR A 62 2.21 4.96 16.69
N VAL A 63 3.48 4.69 16.35
CA VAL A 63 4.62 5.02 17.20
C VAL A 63 4.75 6.53 17.37
N ALA A 64 4.63 7.32 16.28
CA ALA A 64 4.71 8.78 16.33
C ALA A 64 3.61 9.43 17.18
N GLU A 65 2.40 8.86 17.16
CA GLU A 65 1.26 9.29 17.97
C GLU A 65 1.46 8.99 19.46
N ARG A 66 2.16 7.89 19.78
CA ARG A 66 2.40 7.44 21.16
C ARG A 66 3.74 7.89 21.75
N SER A 67 4.57 8.58 20.96
CA SER A 67 5.84 9.21 21.35
C SER A 67 5.67 10.70 21.63
#